data_AF-A0A5Q0H7V7-F1
#
_entry.id   AF-A0A5Q0H7V7-F1
#
_cell.length_a   1.000
_cell.length_b   1.000
_cell.length_c   1.000
_cell.angle_alpha   90.00
_cell.angle_beta   90.00
_cell.angle_gamma   90.00
#
_symmetry.space_group_name_H-M   'P 1'
#
loop_
_entity.id
_entity.type
_entity.pdbx_description
1 polymer ?
#
loop_
_entity_poly.entity_id
_entity_poly.type
_entity_poly.pdbx_seq_one_letter_code
_entity_poly.pdbx_strand_id
1 'polypeptide(L)'
;MTPIHDRGLAFDLATLTRRRALTLLGGAGLASLTACGTGGTLSTTGNTTTTTAAAECGDVVPEETAGPYPGDGSNGPNVLTRSGIVRGDIRTSFGTGSRTAEGVPLRIELTVLDTGSGCAPYAGAAVYLWHCDIDGRYSLYSDGLTGENYLRGVQEADSAGNLAFTSIFPAAYSGRWPHVHFEVYPSLAEATRAGTKITTTQLALPEQVCRTVYGTTGYVQSVRNLAQTSLDRDMVFRDGHDEQLADVTGDVTSGYTAALTVRV
;
A
#
# COMPACT_ATOMS: atom_id res chain seq x y z
N MET A 1 7.53 -52.32 0.67
CA MET A 1 8.73 -52.51 1.53
C MET A 1 9.72 -51.43 1.16
N THR A 2 10.21 -50.76 2.21
CA THR A 2 11.15 -49.63 2.37
C THR A 2 12.36 -49.56 1.41
N PRO A 3 13.13 -48.44 1.35
CA PRO A 3 13.09 -47.25 2.23
C PRO A 3 13.16 -45.88 1.53
N ILE A 4 12.65 -44.87 2.25
CA ILE A 4 12.98 -43.46 2.10
C ILE A 4 14.29 -43.22 2.90
N HIS A 5 15.33 -42.70 2.25
CA HIS A 5 16.54 -42.23 2.93
C HIS A 5 16.88 -40.79 2.52
N ASP A 6 16.92 -39.96 3.55
CA ASP A 6 17.92 -38.92 3.83
C ASP A 6 18.21 -37.88 2.73
N ARG A 7 17.45 -36.79 2.77
CA ARG A 7 17.70 -35.56 2.02
C ARG A 7 18.78 -34.65 2.64
N GLY A 8 19.71 -35.19 3.44
CA GLY A 8 20.97 -34.54 3.79
C GLY A 8 20.91 -33.25 4.64
N LEU A 9 22.04 -32.95 5.28
CA LEU A 9 22.23 -31.86 6.26
C LEU A 9 21.82 -30.46 5.74
N ALA A 10 21.93 -30.23 4.43
CA ALA A 10 21.57 -28.95 3.81
C ALA A 10 20.05 -28.69 3.77
N PHE A 11 19.23 -29.75 3.76
CA PHE A 11 17.77 -29.65 3.83
C PHE A 11 17.30 -29.45 5.28
N ASP A 12 18.01 -30.07 6.23
CA ASP A 12 17.74 -29.88 7.68
C ASP A 12 18.10 -28.46 8.17
N LEU A 13 19.08 -27.79 7.55
CA LEU A 13 19.40 -26.39 7.87
C LEU A 13 18.37 -25.38 7.32
N ALA A 14 17.67 -25.69 6.23
CA ALA A 14 16.67 -24.78 5.65
C ALA A 14 15.34 -24.78 6.41
N THR A 15 15.13 -25.74 7.32
CA THR A 15 13.83 -25.96 8.01
C THR A 15 13.86 -25.58 9.50
N LEU A 16 14.98 -25.06 10.01
CA LEU A 16 15.10 -24.59 11.40
C LEU A 16 14.60 -23.15 11.54
N THR A 17 13.30 -23.06 11.81
CA THR A 17 12.62 -21.83 12.21
C THR A 17 13.13 -21.28 13.54
N ARG A 18 13.10 -19.95 13.63
CA ARG A 18 13.37 -19.09 14.81
C ARG A 18 12.84 -19.70 16.12
N ARG A 19 13.71 -20.32 16.91
CA ARG A 19 13.69 -20.33 18.40
C ARG A 19 14.82 -21.24 18.87
N ARG A 20 15.68 -20.70 19.75
CA ARG A 20 16.80 -21.36 20.46
C ARG A 20 18.17 -21.29 19.77
N ALA A 21 18.74 -20.10 19.70
CA ALA A 21 20.19 -19.91 19.67
C ALA A 21 20.60 -19.15 20.94
N LEU A 22 20.56 -19.83 22.09
CA LEU A 22 21.24 -19.37 23.30
C LEU A 22 21.56 -20.57 24.18
N THR A 23 22.66 -21.24 23.88
CA THR A 23 23.44 -22.05 24.83
C THR A 23 24.66 -22.62 24.11
N LEU A 24 25.79 -22.63 24.82
CA LEU A 24 27.08 -23.24 24.49
C LEU A 24 28.07 -22.35 23.73
N LEU A 25 28.87 -21.61 24.52
CA LEU A 25 30.33 -21.70 24.46
C LEU A 25 30.87 -21.45 25.87
N GLY A 26 30.98 -22.53 26.64
CA GLY A 26 31.88 -22.60 27.79
C GLY A 26 33.19 -23.26 27.35
N GLY A 27 34.33 -22.72 27.76
CA GLY A 27 35.61 -23.39 27.57
C GLY A 27 36.86 -22.49 27.59
N ALA A 28 37.42 -22.31 28.78
CA ALA A 28 38.84 -22.20 29.13
C ALA A 28 39.73 -21.08 28.53
N GLY A 29 40.24 -20.22 29.44
CA GLY A 29 41.40 -19.36 29.21
C GLY A 29 41.92 -18.78 30.53
N LEU A 30 42.71 -19.56 31.27
CA LEU A 30 43.51 -19.11 32.41
C LEU A 30 44.70 -18.29 31.90
N ALA A 31 44.77 -17.01 32.26
CA ALA A 31 46.03 -16.25 32.28
C ALA A 31 45.93 -15.12 33.32
N SER A 32 46.38 -15.42 34.54
CA SER A 32 46.63 -14.45 35.60
C SER A 32 48.00 -13.79 35.39
N LEU A 33 48.01 -12.49 35.11
CA LEU A 33 49.19 -11.63 35.21
C LEU A 33 48.80 -10.37 36.00
N THR A 34 49.15 -10.39 37.29
CA THR A 34 49.22 -9.22 38.16
C THR A 34 50.36 -8.31 37.71
N ALA A 35 50.05 -7.05 37.41
CA ALA A 35 51.04 -5.98 37.32
C ALA A 35 50.52 -4.75 38.09
N CYS A 36 51.14 -4.49 39.23
CA CYS A 36 51.02 -3.21 39.93
C CYS A 36 51.84 -2.16 39.18
N GLY A 37 51.22 -1.05 38.80
CA GLY A 37 51.89 0.07 38.15
C GLY A 37 51.12 1.37 38.38
N THR A 38 51.79 2.29 39.08
CA THR A 38 51.36 3.62 39.52
C THR A 38 50.98 4.60 38.41
N GLY A 39 49.95 5.41 38.66
CA GLY A 39 49.86 6.82 38.24
C GLY A 39 49.59 7.10 36.76
N GLY A 40 48.33 7.40 36.42
CA GLY A 40 47.98 7.98 35.13
C GLY A 40 46.51 8.39 35.08
N THR A 41 46.23 9.67 35.31
CA THR A 41 44.93 10.30 35.03
C THR A 41 44.64 10.24 33.53
N LEU A 42 43.82 9.29 33.09
CA LEU A 42 43.18 9.36 31.77
C LEU A 42 41.74 9.84 31.94
N SER A 43 41.50 11.04 31.43
CA SER A 43 40.16 11.60 31.22
C SER A 43 39.46 10.75 30.16
N THR A 44 38.54 9.88 30.58
CA THR A 44 37.65 9.16 29.68
C THR A 44 36.56 10.11 29.23
N THR A 45 36.74 10.75 28.07
CA THR A 45 35.66 11.40 27.33
C THR A 45 34.68 10.30 26.94
N GLY A 46 33.61 10.16 27.73
CA GLY A 46 32.45 9.34 27.38
C GLY A 46 31.82 9.92 26.13
N ASN A 47 32.20 9.42 24.96
CA ASN A 47 31.48 9.68 23.73
C ASN A 47 30.18 8.89 23.83
N THR A 48 29.14 9.55 24.32
CA THR A 48 27.76 9.04 24.29
C THR A 48 27.38 8.96 22.82
N THR A 49 27.70 7.82 22.18
CA THR A 49 27.15 7.49 20.88
C THR A 49 25.66 7.29 21.10
N THR A 50 24.88 8.34 20.91
CA THR A 50 23.44 8.24 20.72
C THR A 50 23.26 7.43 19.44
N THR A 51 23.17 6.12 19.58
CA THR A 51 22.52 5.29 18.58
C THR A 51 21.06 5.75 18.59
N THR A 52 20.74 6.71 17.74
CA THR A 52 19.36 6.95 17.33
C THR A 52 18.87 5.57 16.90
N ALA A 53 17.98 4.96 17.67
CA ALA A 53 17.32 3.76 17.21
C ALA A 53 16.73 4.14 15.86
N ALA A 54 17.20 3.50 14.79
CA ALA A 54 16.53 3.59 13.51
C ALA A 54 15.08 3.23 13.83
N ALA A 55 14.15 4.16 13.58
CA ALA A 55 12.73 3.87 13.75
C ALA A 55 12.47 2.55 13.03
N GLU A 56 11.94 1.55 13.74
CA GLU A 56 11.59 0.29 13.11
C GLU A 56 10.70 0.60 11.91
N CYS A 57 11.09 0.09 10.75
CA CYS A 57 10.29 0.17 9.56
C CYS A 57 8.95 -0.51 9.90
N GLY A 58 7.85 0.23 9.78
CA GLY A 58 6.50 -0.33 10.01
C GLY A 58 6.21 -1.49 9.05
N ASP A 59 5.08 -2.16 9.24
CA ASP A 59 4.74 -3.35 8.46
C ASP A 59 4.52 -3.03 6.97
N VAL A 60 4.86 -4.01 6.11
CA VAL A 60 4.64 -3.95 4.66
C VAL A 60 3.13 -3.93 4.41
N VAL A 61 2.69 -3.16 3.42
CA VAL A 61 1.27 -3.13 3.05
C VAL A 61 0.82 -4.54 2.60
N PRO A 62 -0.28 -5.09 3.12
CA PRO A 62 -0.79 -6.38 2.69
C PRO A 62 -1.05 -6.42 1.18
N GLU A 63 -0.70 -7.54 0.53
CA GLU A 63 -1.08 -7.79 -0.86
C GLU A 63 -2.55 -8.25 -0.92
N GLU A 64 -3.35 -7.59 -1.75
CA GLU A 64 -4.76 -7.87 -1.93
C GLU A 64 -5.11 -8.27 -3.36
N THR A 65 -6.32 -8.81 -3.50
CA THR A 65 -6.90 -9.01 -4.83
C THR A 65 -7.03 -7.67 -5.59
N ALA A 66 -6.68 -7.70 -6.87
CA ALA A 66 -7.05 -6.66 -7.84
C ALA A 66 -8.58 -6.55 -8.05
N GLY A 67 -9.33 -7.56 -7.62
CA GLY A 67 -10.74 -7.69 -7.96
C GLY A 67 -10.96 -7.83 -9.47
N PRO A 68 -12.21 -7.75 -9.91
CA PRO A 68 -12.56 -8.01 -11.31
C PRO A 68 -12.37 -6.81 -12.24
N TYR A 69 -12.00 -5.62 -11.75
CA TYR A 69 -12.01 -4.38 -12.54
C TYR A 69 -10.67 -3.64 -12.66
N PRO A 70 -9.51 -4.33 -12.77
CA PRO A 70 -8.21 -3.65 -12.72
C PRO A 70 -7.95 -2.77 -13.93
N GLY A 71 -8.32 -3.15 -15.14
CA GLY A 71 -7.98 -2.40 -16.35
C GLY A 71 -6.48 -2.45 -16.69
N ASP A 72 -5.72 -3.40 -16.14
CA ASP A 72 -4.29 -3.65 -16.37
C ASP A 72 -4.03 -4.70 -17.46
N GLY A 73 -5.09 -5.29 -18.04
CA GLY A 73 -5.04 -6.38 -19.01
C GLY A 73 -5.18 -7.78 -18.41
N SER A 74 -5.14 -7.94 -17.09
CA SER A 74 -5.30 -9.25 -16.43
C SER A 74 -6.74 -9.79 -16.51
N ASN A 75 -7.72 -8.90 -16.68
CA ASN A 75 -9.13 -9.25 -16.83
C ASN A 75 -9.81 -8.51 -17.99
N GLY A 76 -9.20 -8.56 -19.19
CA GLY A 76 -9.77 -8.00 -20.42
C GLY A 76 -9.20 -6.62 -20.79
N PRO A 77 -9.85 -5.50 -20.42
CA PRO A 77 -9.36 -4.15 -20.74
C PRO A 77 -7.94 -3.88 -20.21
N ASN A 78 -7.14 -3.16 -21.00
CA ASN A 78 -5.83 -2.63 -20.60
C ASN A 78 -5.77 -1.13 -20.92
N VAL A 79 -5.76 -0.30 -19.87
CA VAL A 79 -5.63 1.16 -19.96
C VAL A 79 -4.20 1.64 -19.70
N LEU A 80 -3.36 0.81 -19.06
CA LEU A 80 -1.97 1.14 -18.71
C LEU A 80 -1.10 1.45 -19.92
N THR A 81 -1.41 0.87 -21.07
CA THR A 81 -0.67 1.08 -22.32
C THR A 81 -1.20 2.25 -23.16
N ARG A 82 -2.22 2.97 -22.68
CA ARG A 82 -2.87 4.07 -23.41
C ARG A 82 -2.18 5.40 -23.13
N SER A 83 -1.92 6.18 -24.19
CA SER A 83 -1.49 7.56 -24.05
C SER A 83 -2.53 8.37 -23.26
N GLY A 84 -2.07 9.09 -22.24
CA GLY A 84 -2.92 9.84 -21.31
C GLY A 84 -3.17 9.15 -19.96
N ILE A 85 -2.73 7.91 -19.75
CA ILE A 85 -2.91 7.23 -18.45
C ILE A 85 -2.00 7.78 -17.34
N VAL A 86 -0.87 8.40 -17.68
CA VAL A 86 0.01 9.07 -16.72
C VAL A 86 -0.58 10.45 -16.43
N ARG A 87 -1.24 10.59 -15.27
CA ARG A 87 -2.05 11.75 -14.91
C ARG A 87 -2.40 11.76 -13.42
N GLY A 88 -2.44 12.95 -12.83
CA GLY A 88 -2.85 13.17 -11.44
C GLY A 88 -4.34 13.41 -11.26
N ASP A 89 -4.97 14.25 -12.10
CA ASP A 89 -6.43 14.38 -12.08
C ASP A 89 -7.04 13.22 -12.86
N ILE A 90 -7.79 12.34 -12.20
CA ILE A 90 -8.36 11.13 -12.79
C ILE A 90 -9.86 11.24 -13.05
N ARG A 91 -10.50 12.38 -12.78
CA ARG A 91 -11.98 12.48 -12.80
C ARG A 91 -12.60 12.38 -14.20
N THR A 92 -11.90 12.83 -15.24
CA THR A 92 -12.42 12.86 -16.62
C THR A 92 -11.84 11.75 -17.47
N SER A 93 -12.63 11.07 -18.30
CA SER A 93 -12.11 10.15 -19.30
C SER A 93 -11.17 10.84 -20.30
N PHE A 94 -10.37 10.05 -21.01
CA PHE A 94 -9.45 10.53 -22.03
C PHE A 94 -9.50 9.65 -23.29
N GLY A 95 -8.91 10.14 -24.37
CA GLY A 95 -8.97 9.48 -25.67
C GLY A 95 -10.36 9.62 -26.29
N THR A 96 -11.05 8.50 -26.49
CA THR A 96 -12.40 8.48 -27.09
C THR A 96 -13.51 8.71 -26.07
N GLY A 97 -13.25 8.46 -24.78
CA GLY A 97 -14.19 8.74 -23.69
C GLY A 97 -14.11 10.20 -23.28
N SER A 98 -15.22 10.75 -22.78
CA SER A 98 -15.32 12.17 -22.41
C SER A 98 -16.07 12.43 -21.10
N ARG A 99 -16.63 11.40 -20.45
CA ARG A 99 -17.38 11.61 -19.21
C ARG A 99 -16.46 12.06 -18.07
N THR A 100 -17.00 12.91 -17.21
CA THR A 100 -16.37 13.26 -15.94
C THR A 100 -17.18 12.65 -14.82
N ALA A 101 -16.52 11.91 -13.94
CA ALA A 101 -17.13 11.35 -12.76
C ALA A 101 -17.55 12.47 -11.80
N GLU A 102 -18.79 12.42 -11.34
CA GLU A 102 -19.34 13.29 -10.32
C GLU A 102 -19.14 12.68 -8.93
N GLY A 103 -19.03 13.52 -7.91
CA GLY A 103 -18.93 13.11 -6.52
C GLY A 103 -18.26 14.15 -5.64
N VAL A 104 -18.18 13.87 -4.34
CA VAL A 104 -17.45 14.73 -3.40
C VAL A 104 -15.97 14.71 -3.77
N PRO A 105 -15.29 15.86 -3.91
CA PRO A 105 -13.87 15.89 -4.27
C PRO A 105 -13.02 15.14 -3.25
N LEU A 106 -12.10 14.32 -3.76
CA LEU A 106 -11.15 13.55 -2.96
C LEU A 106 -9.75 13.71 -3.54
N ARG A 107 -8.82 14.20 -2.74
CA ARG A 107 -7.39 14.10 -3.02
C ARG A 107 -6.83 12.85 -2.34
N ILE A 108 -6.08 12.05 -3.08
CA ILE A 108 -5.46 10.83 -2.55
C ILE A 108 -3.95 11.05 -2.57
N GLU A 109 -3.31 11.03 -1.41
CA GLU A 109 -1.88 11.24 -1.24
C GLU A 109 -1.23 9.95 -0.74
N LEU A 110 -0.23 9.47 -1.47
CA LEU A 110 0.50 8.26 -1.11
C LEU A 110 1.97 8.59 -0.93
N THR A 111 2.56 8.04 0.12
CA THR A 111 4.01 8.04 0.34
C THR A 111 4.51 6.61 0.23
N VAL A 112 5.31 6.32 -0.80
CA VAL A 112 5.85 4.98 -1.06
C VAL A 112 7.24 4.87 -0.43
N LEU A 113 7.43 3.86 0.43
CA LEU A 113 8.68 3.57 1.11
C LEU A 113 9.17 2.16 0.74
N ASP A 114 10.48 2.01 0.53
CA ASP A 114 11.13 0.73 0.25
C ASP A 114 11.64 0.09 1.56
N THR A 115 10.99 -0.98 1.99
CA THR A 115 11.35 -1.73 3.19
C THR A 115 12.66 -2.51 3.05
N GLY A 116 13.03 -2.92 1.83
CA GLY A 116 14.32 -3.52 1.51
C GLY A 116 15.50 -2.53 1.62
N SER A 117 15.20 -1.23 1.52
CA SER A 117 16.17 -0.13 1.67
C SER A 117 16.03 0.62 3.00
N GLY A 118 15.57 -0.05 4.05
CA GLY A 118 15.47 0.53 5.39
C GLY A 118 14.40 1.61 5.52
N CYS A 119 13.26 1.43 4.84
CA CYS A 119 12.15 2.39 4.80
C CYS A 119 12.53 3.75 4.18
N ALA A 120 13.51 3.77 3.27
CA ALA A 120 13.83 4.98 2.50
C ALA A 120 12.68 5.32 1.53
N PRO A 121 12.45 6.62 1.22
CA PRO A 121 11.49 6.98 0.19
C PRO A 121 11.80 6.34 -1.17
N TYR A 122 10.81 5.71 -1.79
CA TYR A 122 10.98 5.02 -3.05
C TYR A 122 10.78 5.98 -4.23
N ALA A 123 11.80 6.80 -4.48
CA ALA A 123 11.81 7.72 -5.61
C ALA A 123 11.70 6.98 -6.96
N GLY A 124 10.80 7.45 -7.84
CA GLY A 124 10.58 6.85 -9.16
C GLY A 124 9.66 5.63 -9.17
N ALA A 125 9.23 5.11 -8.00
CA ALA A 125 8.16 4.12 -7.97
C ALA A 125 6.89 4.69 -8.62
N ALA A 126 6.13 3.87 -9.33
CA ALA A 126 4.88 4.31 -9.95
C ALA A 126 3.69 3.61 -9.31
N VAL A 127 2.59 4.34 -9.15
CA VAL A 127 1.34 3.79 -8.64
C VAL A 127 0.27 3.91 -9.72
N TYR A 128 -0.33 2.78 -10.07
CA TYR A 128 -1.58 2.73 -10.81
C TYR A 128 -2.75 2.65 -9.83
N LEU A 129 -3.72 3.57 -9.94
CA LEU A 129 -4.85 3.67 -9.04
C LEU A 129 -6.17 3.57 -9.79
N TRP A 130 -7.15 2.84 -9.24
CA TRP A 130 -8.52 2.82 -9.75
C TRP A 130 -9.58 2.64 -8.66
N HIS A 131 -10.78 3.16 -8.89
CA HIS A 131 -11.94 2.91 -8.03
C HIS A 131 -13.28 3.10 -8.77
N CYS A 132 -14.37 2.80 -8.08
CA CYS A 132 -15.73 2.98 -8.59
C CYS A 132 -16.20 4.44 -8.51
N ASP A 133 -17.19 4.80 -9.33
CA ASP A 133 -17.90 6.07 -9.20
C ASP A 133 -18.91 6.08 -8.04
N ILE A 134 -19.67 7.18 -7.93
CA ILE A 134 -20.71 7.41 -6.91
C ILE A 134 -21.85 6.37 -6.89
N ASP A 135 -22.06 5.66 -8.01
CA ASP A 135 -23.05 4.58 -8.14
C ASP A 135 -22.44 3.19 -7.87
N GLY A 136 -21.14 3.11 -7.56
CA GLY A 136 -20.42 1.86 -7.37
C GLY A 136 -20.07 1.16 -8.69
N ARG A 137 -20.04 1.90 -9.81
CA ARG A 137 -19.74 1.36 -11.14
C ARG A 137 -18.29 1.63 -11.52
N TYR A 138 -17.72 0.74 -12.32
CA TYR A 138 -16.34 0.84 -12.77
C TYR A 138 -16.30 1.18 -14.27
N SER A 139 -15.59 2.25 -14.61
CA SER A 139 -15.21 2.58 -15.99
C SER A 139 -14.50 1.39 -16.64
N LEU A 140 -14.60 1.22 -17.96
CA LEU A 140 -14.15 0.06 -18.75
C LEU A 140 -14.96 -1.23 -18.59
N TYR A 141 -15.77 -1.38 -17.54
CA TYR A 141 -16.39 -2.66 -17.19
C TYR A 141 -17.90 -2.62 -17.09
N SER A 142 -18.46 -1.68 -16.32
CA SER A 142 -19.90 -1.64 -16.10
C SER A 142 -20.64 -1.26 -17.39
N ASP A 143 -21.83 -1.84 -17.57
CA ASP A 143 -22.69 -1.58 -18.73
C ASP A 143 -22.87 -0.08 -18.96
N GLY A 144 -22.68 0.39 -20.19
CA GLY A 144 -22.76 1.81 -20.53
C GLY A 144 -21.55 2.68 -20.12
N LEU A 145 -20.51 2.08 -19.53
CA LEU A 145 -19.22 2.71 -19.18
C LEU A 145 -18.01 2.01 -19.82
N THR A 146 -18.22 1.00 -20.67
CA THR A 146 -17.15 0.22 -21.30
C THR A 146 -16.23 1.03 -22.22
N GLY A 147 -16.71 2.18 -22.73
CA GLY A 147 -15.92 3.15 -23.50
C GLY A 147 -15.28 4.27 -22.68
N GLU A 148 -15.50 4.30 -21.37
CA GLU A 148 -15.00 5.33 -20.44
C GLU A 148 -13.81 4.82 -19.63
N ASN A 149 -12.94 5.71 -19.18
CA ASN A 149 -11.72 5.36 -18.43
C ASN A 149 -11.40 6.37 -17.30
N TYR A 150 -12.39 7.15 -16.86
CA TYR A 150 -12.26 7.96 -15.65
C TYR A 150 -11.94 7.12 -14.41
N LEU A 151 -11.48 7.79 -13.36
CA LEU A 151 -11.11 7.25 -12.06
C LEU A 151 -10.05 6.14 -12.15
N ARG A 152 -9.15 6.30 -13.13
CA ARG A 152 -7.99 5.45 -13.39
C ARG A 152 -6.80 6.33 -13.76
N GLY A 153 -5.64 6.13 -13.14
CA GLY A 153 -4.46 6.92 -13.44
C GLY A 153 -3.17 6.34 -12.89
N VAL A 154 -2.06 6.71 -13.52
CA VAL A 154 -0.70 6.40 -13.06
C VAL A 154 0.00 7.69 -12.65
N GLN A 155 0.66 7.67 -11.50
CA GLN A 155 1.58 8.71 -11.05
C GLN A 155 2.93 8.10 -10.65
N GLU A 156 3.99 8.87 -10.83
CA GLU A 156 5.34 8.54 -10.37
C GLU A 156 5.63 9.29 -9.07
N ALA A 157 6.25 8.59 -8.11
CA ALA A 157 6.66 9.13 -6.83
C ALA A 157 7.87 10.05 -6.99
N ASP A 158 7.82 11.20 -6.31
CA ASP A 158 8.91 12.16 -6.28
C ASP A 158 10.12 11.67 -5.45
N SER A 159 11.14 12.51 -5.28
CA SER A 159 12.34 12.16 -4.52
C SER A 159 12.10 11.89 -3.02
N ALA A 160 10.95 12.31 -2.49
CA ALA A 160 10.49 12.03 -1.15
C ALA A 160 9.46 10.89 -1.10
N GLY A 161 9.31 10.13 -2.20
CA GLY A 161 8.40 8.99 -2.31
C GLY A 161 6.93 9.40 -2.41
N ASN A 162 6.64 10.69 -2.58
CA ASN A 162 5.27 11.20 -2.56
C ASN A 162 4.67 11.26 -3.96
N LEU A 163 3.38 10.97 -4.04
CA LEU A 163 2.56 11.22 -5.21
C LEU A 163 1.13 11.54 -4.80
N ALA A 164 0.35 12.09 -5.73
CA ALA A 164 -1.04 12.39 -5.46
C ALA A 164 -1.96 12.32 -6.68
N PHE A 165 -3.22 11.99 -6.40
CA PHE A 165 -4.31 11.99 -7.36
C PHE A 165 -5.42 12.97 -6.94
N THR A 166 -6.03 13.63 -7.92
CA THR A 166 -7.29 14.37 -7.75
C THR A 166 -8.42 13.51 -8.30
N SER A 167 -9.38 13.17 -7.45
CA SER A 167 -10.46 12.23 -7.73
C SER A 167 -11.79 12.66 -7.08
N ILE A 168 -12.73 11.73 -7.00
CA ILE A 168 -13.97 11.82 -6.23
C ILE A 168 -14.04 10.69 -5.21
N PHE A 169 -14.79 10.88 -4.12
CA PHE A 169 -14.95 9.90 -3.06
C PHE A 169 -15.70 8.65 -3.58
N PRO A 170 -15.17 7.43 -3.44
CA PRO A 170 -15.80 6.23 -3.99
C PRO A 170 -17.08 5.84 -3.24
N ALA A 171 -18.01 5.20 -3.96
CA ALA A 171 -19.19 4.61 -3.37
C ALA A 171 -18.88 3.37 -2.51
N ALA A 172 -19.86 2.97 -1.70
CA ALA A 172 -19.94 1.60 -1.18
C ALA A 172 -20.81 0.78 -2.15
N TYR A 173 -20.28 -0.34 -2.65
CA TYR A 173 -21.07 -1.32 -3.40
C TYR A 173 -21.30 -2.59 -2.57
N SER A 174 -22.27 -3.41 -3.00
CA SER A 174 -22.77 -4.53 -2.19
C SER A 174 -21.65 -5.46 -1.72
N GLY A 175 -21.59 -5.69 -0.41
CA GLY A 175 -20.65 -6.62 0.22
C GLY A 175 -19.20 -6.13 0.36
N ARG A 176 -18.90 -4.88 -0.01
CA ARG A 176 -17.55 -4.31 0.08
C ARG A 176 -17.51 -3.01 0.89
N TRP A 177 -16.49 -2.87 1.73
CA TRP A 177 -16.13 -1.61 2.40
C TRP A 177 -15.68 -0.57 1.36
N PRO A 178 -15.90 0.74 1.55
CA PRO A 178 -15.40 1.77 0.63
C PRO A 178 -13.88 1.71 0.47
N HIS A 179 -13.41 1.60 -0.77
CA HIS A 179 -12.00 1.40 -1.06
C HIS A 179 -11.55 2.05 -2.37
N VAL A 180 -10.24 2.21 -2.46
CA VAL A 180 -9.52 2.55 -3.68
C VAL A 180 -8.47 1.47 -3.93
N HIS A 181 -8.46 0.87 -5.11
CA HIS A 181 -7.44 -0.09 -5.46
C HIS A 181 -6.20 0.60 -5.99
N PHE A 182 -5.04 0.00 -5.77
CA PHE A 182 -3.84 0.41 -6.48
C PHE A 182 -2.81 -0.72 -6.62
N GLU A 183 -1.93 -0.53 -7.60
CA GLU A 183 -0.76 -1.36 -7.86
C GLU A 183 0.49 -0.50 -7.80
N VAL A 184 1.53 -1.02 -7.14
CA VAL A 184 2.84 -0.35 -7.08
C VAL A 184 3.78 -1.03 -8.06
N TYR A 185 4.48 -0.23 -8.86
CA TYR A 185 5.46 -0.66 -9.84
C TYR A 185 6.83 -0.06 -9.50
N PRO A 186 7.92 -0.74 -9.85
CA PRO A 186 9.26 -0.23 -9.56
C PRO A 186 9.65 0.98 -10.42
N SER A 187 8.91 1.27 -11.49
CA SER A 187 9.06 2.50 -12.28
C SER A 187 7.83 2.83 -13.12
N LEU A 188 7.76 4.07 -13.61
CA LEU A 188 6.73 4.51 -14.57
C LEU A 188 6.76 3.72 -15.89
N ALA A 189 7.96 3.37 -16.37
CA ALA A 189 8.13 2.53 -17.55
C ALA A 189 7.54 1.14 -17.31
N GLU A 190 7.67 0.62 -16.09
CA GLU A 190 7.16 -0.70 -15.76
C GLU A 190 5.62 -0.73 -15.73
N ALA A 191 5.02 0.29 -15.12
CA ALA A 191 3.57 0.49 -15.07
C ALA A 191 2.96 0.66 -16.48
N THR A 192 3.52 1.54 -17.31
CA THR A 192 2.92 1.93 -18.61
C THR A 192 3.08 0.88 -19.71
N ARG A 193 3.85 -0.17 -19.48
CA ARG A 193 3.89 -1.36 -20.34
C ARG A 193 3.13 -2.56 -19.74
N ALA A 194 2.38 -2.34 -18.67
CA ALA A 194 1.66 -3.37 -17.91
C ALA A 194 2.57 -4.56 -17.54
N GLY A 195 3.78 -4.27 -17.04
CA GLY A 195 4.72 -5.32 -16.66
C GLY A 195 4.62 -5.72 -15.19
N THR A 196 5.76 -6.08 -14.60
CA THR A 196 5.78 -6.64 -13.25
C THR A 196 5.54 -5.56 -12.20
N LYS A 197 4.45 -5.72 -11.45
CA LYS A 197 4.15 -4.97 -10.23
C LYS A 197 4.91 -5.54 -9.03
N ILE A 198 5.16 -4.69 -8.04
CA ILE A 198 5.67 -5.06 -6.71
C ILE A 198 4.55 -5.66 -5.87
N THR A 199 3.41 -4.96 -5.80
CA THR A 199 2.23 -5.41 -5.05
C THR A 199 0.95 -4.86 -5.66
N THR A 200 -0.16 -5.57 -5.46
CA THR A 200 -1.52 -5.06 -5.61
C THR A 200 -2.10 -4.93 -4.21
N THR A 201 -2.78 -3.83 -3.90
CA THR A 201 -3.43 -3.65 -2.59
C THR A 201 -4.63 -2.71 -2.69
N GLN A 202 -5.23 -2.36 -1.55
CA GLN A 202 -6.38 -1.49 -1.45
C GLN A 202 -6.24 -0.52 -0.27
N LEU A 203 -6.66 0.73 -0.47
CA LEU A 203 -6.82 1.75 0.57
C LEU A 203 -8.27 1.70 1.09
N ALA A 204 -8.45 1.61 2.40
CA ALA A 204 -9.74 1.71 3.07
C ALA A 204 -10.00 3.15 3.57
N LEU A 205 -11.27 3.54 3.63
CA LEU A 205 -11.69 4.86 4.13
C LEU A 205 -12.35 4.77 5.52
N PRO A 206 -12.13 5.74 6.44
CA PRO A 206 -12.72 5.71 7.77
C PRO A 206 -14.24 5.80 7.77
N GLU A 207 -14.89 4.99 8.61
CA GLU A 207 -16.35 4.86 8.64
C GLU A 207 -17.08 6.20 8.82
N GLN A 208 -16.60 7.03 9.75
CA GLN A 208 -17.23 8.32 10.03
C GLN A 208 -17.23 9.25 8.80
N VAL A 209 -16.15 9.22 8.03
CA VAL A 209 -16.05 10.00 6.79
C VAL A 209 -16.98 9.42 5.73
N CYS A 210 -17.00 8.10 5.55
CA CYS A 210 -17.93 7.44 4.63
C CYS A 210 -19.39 7.78 4.95
N ARG A 211 -19.80 7.72 6.22
CA ARG A 211 -21.17 8.08 6.65
C ARG A 211 -21.50 9.53 6.34
N THR A 212 -20.54 10.45 6.52
CA THR A 212 -20.73 11.88 6.23
C THR A 212 -20.90 12.13 4.74
N VAL A 213 -20.00 11.58 3.91
CA VAL A 213 -20.08 11.70 2.45
C VAL A 213 -21.34 11.06 1.90
N TYR A 214 -21.73 9.88 2.38
CA TYR A 214 -22.90 9.18 1.87
C TYR A 214 -24.23 9.83 2.25
N GLY A 215 -24.22 10.78 3.20
CA GLY A 215 -25.35 11.66 3.48
C GLY A 215 -25.59 12.74 2.42
N THR A 216 -24.67 12.92 1.47
CA THR A 216 -24.79 13.91 0.37
C THR A 216 -25.55 13.36 -0.84
N THR A 217 -26.02 14.26 -1.71
CA THR A 217 -26.74 13.89 -2.93
C THR A 217 -25.90 13.00 -3.84
N GLY A 218 -26.53 11.96 -4.41
CA GLY A 218 -25.93 11.01 -5.34
C GLY A 218 -25.47 9.70 -4.68
N TYR A 219 -25.08 9.69 -3.40
CA TYR A 219 -24.56 8.49 -2.73
C TYR A 219 -25.64 7.59 -2.08
N VAL A 220 -26.91 7.71 -2.48
CA VAL A 220 -28.05 7.07 -1.77
C VAL A 220 -27.91 5.55 -1.67
N GLN A 221 -27.37 4.89 -2.70
CA GLN A 221 -27.11 3.45 -2.67
C GLN A 221 -26.00 3.08 -1.67
N SER A 222 -24.99 3.94 -1.53
CA SER A 222 -23.87 3.72 -0.61
C SER A 222 -24.31 3.68 0.84
N VAL A 223 -25.33 4.47 1.24
CA VAL A 223 -25.91 4.41 2.59
C VAL A 223 -26.39 3.00 2.94
N ARG A 224 -27.12 2.37 2.01
CA ARG A 224 -27.66 1.01 2.22
C ARG A 224 -26.56 -0.05 2.23
N ASN A 225 -25.56 0.09 1.37
CA ASN A 225 -24.47 -0.88 1.26
C ASN A 225 -23.51 -0.80 2.44
N LEU A 226 -23.16 0.40 2.88
CA LEU A 226 -22.30 0.61 4.06
C LEU A 226 -22.93 -0.03 5.31
N ALA A 227 -24.25 0.10 5.49
CA ALA A 227 -24.96 -0.50 6.61
C ALA A 227 -24.94 -2.05 6.65
N GLN A 228 -24.52 -2.70 5.56
CA GLN A 228 -24.49 -4.17 5.44
C GLN A 228 -23.10 -4.77 5.64
N THR A 229 -22.06 -3.93 5.79
CA THR A 229 -20.66 -4.37 5.92
C THR A 229 -19.96 -3.61 7.04
N SER A 230 -18.77 -4.07 7.40
CA SER A 230 -17.80 -3.42 8.28
C SER A 230 -16.40 -3.82 7.83
N LEU A 231 -15.36 -3.12 8.27
CA LEU A 231 -13.98 -3.55 8.02
C LEU A 231 -13.77 -5.02 8.46
N ASP A 232 -14.22 -5.38 9.66
CA ASP A 232 -14.15 -6.76 10.19
C ASP A 232 -14.92 -7.83 9.39
N ARG A 233 -15.84 -7.41 8.49
CA ARG A 233 -16.66 -8.33 7.67
C ARG A 233 -16.27 -8.32 6.21
N ASP A 234 -15.61 -7.26 5.74
CA ASP A 234 -15.13 -7.15 4.37
C ASP A 234 -14.11 -8.25 4.09
N MET A 235 -14.22 -8.91 2.94
CA MET A 235 -13.37 -10.04 2.61
C MET A 235 -11.88 -9.70 2.43
N VAL A 236 -11.55 -8.41 2.22
CA VAL A 236 -10.20 -7.86 2.01
C VAL A 236 -9.62 -7.31 3.31
N PHE A 237 -10.42 -6.63 4.14
CA PHE A 237 -9.88 -5.91 5.30
C PHE A 237 -10.00 -6.65 6.64
N ARG A 238 -10.70 -7.80 6.68
CA ARG A 238 -10.99 -8.53 7.93
C ARG A 238 -9.78 -9.21 8.56
N ASP A 239 -8.70 -9.41 7.82
CA ASP A 239 -7.45 -10.00 8.30
C ASP A 239 -6.43 -8.95 8.78
N GLY A 240 -6.74 -7.67 8.61
CA GLY A 240 -5.97 -6.53 9.09
C GLY A 240 -6.15 -5.35 8.14
N HIS A 241 -6.16 -4.12 8.67
CA HIS A 241 -6.35 -2.93 7.85
C HIS A 241 -5.52 -1.72 8.30
N ASP A 242 -4.64 -1.87 9.28
CA ASP A 242 -3.89 -0.75 9.87
C ASP A 242 -2.94 -0.10 8.84
N GLU A 243 -2.34 -0.91 7.96
CA GLU A 243 -1.47 -0.45 6.86
C GLU A 243 -2.24 0.03 5.62
N GLN A 244 -3.57 -0.08 5.62
CA GLN A 244 -4.45 0.22 4.48
C GLN A 244 -5.49 1.30 4.79
N LEU A 245 -5.78 1.57 6.05
CA LEU A 245 -6.74 2.58 6.47
C LEU A 245 -6.13 3.98 6.36
N ALA A 246 -6.67 4.80 5.46
CA ALA A 246 -6.16 6.15 5.25
C ALA A 246 -6.46 7.09 6.42
N ASP A 247 -5.53 8.00 6.70
CA ASP A 247 -5.83 9.20 7.47
C ASP A 247 -6.58 10.19 6.57
N VAL A 248 -7.75 10.65 7.02
CA VAL A 248 -8.64 11.45 6.18
C VAL A 248 -9.01 12.76 6.86
N THR A 249 -8.72 13.86 6.17
CA THR A 249 -9.01 15.23 6.64
C THR A 249 -9.85 15.98 5.61
N GLY A 250 -10.49 17.07 6.04
CA GLY A 250 -11.34 17.91 5.19
C GLY A 250 -12.84 17.73 5.45
N ASP A 251 -13.66 18.17 4.50
CA ASP A 251 -15.12 18.19 4.62
C ASP A 251 -15.81 18.12 3.25
N VAL A 252 -17.13 17.92 3.24
CA VAL A 252 -17.93 17.78 2.01
C VAL A 252 -17.96 19.03 1.12
N THR A 253 -17.67 20.22 1.66
CA THR A 253 -17.70 21.49 0.93
C THR A 253 -16.35 21.77 0.28
N SER A 254 -15.26 21.61 1.03
CA SER A 254 -13.89 21.85 0.56
C SER A 254 -13.28 20.65 -0.17
N GLY A 255 -13.84 19.46 0.03
CA GLY A 255 -13.27 18.18 -0.37
C GLY A 255 -12.48 17.53 0.77
N TYR A 256 -12.19 16.24 0.59
CA TYR A 256 -11.37 15.46 1.51
C TYR A 256 -9.97 15.21 0.94
N THR A 257 -8.99 15.02 1.82
CA THR A 257 -7.69 14.42 1.52
C THR A 257 -7.56 13.12 2.27
N ALA A 258 -7.29 12.02 1.56
CA ALA A 258 -6.94 10.72 2.12
C ALA A 258 -5.45 10.46 1.93
N ALA A 259 -4.72 10.30 3.03
CA ALA A 259 -3.28 10.07 3.05
C ALA A 259 -2.96 8.65 3.54
N LEU A 260 -2.05 7.96 2.87
CA LEU A 260 -1.58 6.63 3.26
C LEU A 260 -0.07 6.46 2.99
N THR A 261 0.68 5.96 3.98
CA THR A 261 2.06 5.53 3.76
C THR A 261 2.08 4.07 3.34
N VAL A 262 2.59 3.80 2.13
CA VAL A 262 2.65 2.49 1.50
C VAL A 262 4.07 1.95 1.61
N ARG A 263 4.27 0.92 2.44
CA ARG A 263 5.56 0.25 2.60
C ARG A 263 5.60 -0.98 1.71
N VAL A 264 6.58 -1.06 0.80
CA VAL A 264 6.74 -2.14 -0.18
C VAL A 264 8.10 -2.80 -0.13
#